data_AF-A0A522UIG1-F1
#
_entry.id   AF-A0A522UIG1-F1
#
_cell.length_a   1.000
_cell.length_b   1.000
_cell.length_c   1.000
_cell.angle_alpha   90.00
_cell.angle_beta   90.00
_cell.angle_gamma   90.00
#
_symmetry.space_group_name_H-M   'P 1'
#
loop_
_entity.id
_entity.type
_entity.pdbx_description
1 polymer ?
#
loop_
_entity_poly.entity_id
_entity_poly.type
_entity_poly.pdbx_seq_one_letter_code
_entity_poly.pdbx_strand_id
1 'polypeptide(L)'
;MKSRVEQIAALAMTLGRDYLAAYGATRSRHDFTQRQLMACLILRAYLKTTYRGITDLLAGHAGLRTVLGVADKVPHYTTLQKFSARSQVVAIVEQMVGRIGQAALRNRATHGGTAAVAMDATGLETSGASAHFLSRAGRTRHKWLKVSLTVVCGSLFPLGMVVDWGPSNDKCQAADLLAKSAVAAGRERPQQLYADAGYDADWIHRWCRVGWGVESLIRPARQRADGTLGGTYRAAMTTDHLRQRGYGRRWHVESFFSGLKRMTGAALQARQVEAQKKEAALRVRAYTLYR
;
A
#
# COMPACT_ATOMS: atom_id res chain seq x y z
N MET A 1 -0.37 -23.78 18.49
CA MET A 1 -0.86 -22.99 17.33
C MET A 1 -0.09 -21.67 17.28
N LYS A 2 0.50 -21.29 16.14
CA LYS A 2 1.27 -20.02 16.04
C LYS A 2 0.32 -18.84 16.22
N SER A 3 0.74 -17.84 17.01
CA SER A 3 -0.03 -16.61 17.20
C SER A 3 -0.13 -15.80 15.91
N ARG A 4 -1.09 -14.87 15.79
CA ARG A 4 -1.23 -14.03 14.59
C ARG A 4 0.04 -13.22 14.30
N VAL A 5 0.71 -12.72 15.33
CA VAL A 5 1.97 -11.97 15.18
C VAL A 5 3.10 -12.86 14.65
N GLU A 6 3.18 -14.12 15.08
CA GLU A 6 4.14 -15.10 14.55
C GLU A 6 3.84 -15.47 13.10
N GLN A 7 2.57 -15.57 12.71
CA GLN A 7 2.18 -15.82 11.33
C GLN A 7 2.62 -14.67 10.41
N ILE A 8 2.36 -13.41 10.81
CA ILE A 8 2.81 -12.22 10.07
C ILE A 8 4.34 -12.20 9.96
N ALA A 9 5.05 -12.50 11.05
CA ALA A 9 6.51 -12.57 11.05
C ALA A 9 7.03 -13.64 10.07
N ALA A 10 6.43 -14.83 10.05
CA ALA A 10 6.81 -15.90 9.14
C ALA A 10 6.57 -15.52 7.67
N LEU A 11 5.43 -14.91 7.36
CA LEU A 11 5.14 -14.40 6.01
C LEU A 11 6.10 -13.30 5.59
N ALA A 12 6.41 -12.36 6.49
CA ALA A 12 7.38 -11.29 6.24
C ALA A 12 8.78 -11.84 5.95
N MET A 13 9.23 -12.84 6.71
CA MET A 13 10.52 -13.51 6.48
C MET A 13 10.57 -14.27 5.16
N THR A 14 9.50 -14.99 4.83
CA THR A 14 9.38 -15.79 3.60
C THR A 14 9.42 -14.89 2.37
N LEU A 15 8.55 -13.88 2.33
CA LEU A 15 8.50 -12.94 1.21
C LEU A 15 9.72 -12.03 1.17
N GLY A 16 10.37 -11.80 2.31
CA GLY A 16 11.64 -11.08 2.41
C GLY A 16 12.77 -11.69 1.59
N ARG A 17 12.79 -13.03 1.46
CA ARG A 17 13.88 -13.80 0.86
C ARG A 17 14.15 -13.41 -0.60
N ASP A 18 13.10 -13.15 -1.36
CA ASP A 18 13.21 -12.97 -2.81
C ASP A 18 13.66 -11.56 -3.22
N TYR A 19 13.55 -10.58 -2.30
CA TYR A 19 13.81 -9.16 -2.58
C TYR A 19 15.00 -8.57 -1.82
N LEU A 20 15.55 -9.32 -0.85
CA LEU A 20 16.62 -8.84 0.02
C LEU A 20 17.79 -9.81 -0.02
N ALA A 21 18.96 -9.30 -0.42
CA ALA A 21 20.22 -9.99 -0.17
C ALA A 21 20.39 -10.24 1.34
N ALA A 22 21.06 -11.33 1.71
CA ALA A 22 21.24 -11.72 3.10
C ALA A 22 21.79 -10.55 3.94
N TYR A 23 22.82 -9.87 3.44
CA TYR A 23 23.47 -8.74 4.11
C TYR A 23 23.56 -7.52 3.19
N GLY A 24 23.74 -6.33 3.78
CA GLY A 24 23.74 -5.07 3.04
C GLY A 24 25.02 -4.81 2.24
N ALA A 25 26.14 -5.40 2.65
CA ALA A 25 27.42 -5.35 1.96
C ALA A 25 28.34 -6.46 2.49
N THR A 26 29.34 -6.87 1.70
CA THR A 26 30.32 -7.91 2.08
C THR A 26 31.09 -7.59 3.36
N ARG A 27 31.37 -6.29 3.62
CA ARG A 27 32.10 -5.81 4.81
C ARG A 27 31.17 -5.35 5.94
N SER A 28 29.86 -5.55 5.82
CA SER A 28 28.92 -5.15 6.87
C SER A 28 28.94 -6.15 8.02
N ARG A 29 28.47 -5.73 9.21
CA ARG A 29 28.25 -6.67 10.31
C ARG A 29 27.16 -7.68 9.93
N HIS A 30 27.46 -8.96 10.11
CA HIS A 30 26.55 -10.07 9.79
C HIS A 30 25.73 -10.56 10.99
N ASP A 31 25.55 -9.70 12.01
CA ASP A 31 24.72 -9.97 13.18
C ASP A 31 23.25 -10.26 12.80
N PHE A 32 22.73 -9.60 11.75
CA PHE A 32 21.36 -9.71 11.30
C PHE A 32 21.26 -9.67 9.79
N THR A 33 20.41 -10.51 9.24
CA THR A 33 20.05 -10.46 7.82
C THR A 33 19.07 -9.32 7.53
N GLN A 34 19.06 -8.80 6.31
CA GLN A 34 18.14 -7.72 5.93
C GLN A 34 16.67 -8.12 6.05
N ARG A 35 16.33 -9.39 5.77
CA ARG A 35 14.96 -9.90 5.93
C ARG A 35 14.49 -9.87 7.39
N GLN A 36 15.39 -10.13 8.34
CA GLN A 36 15.08 -10.05 9.78
C GLN A 36 14.77 -8.62 10.19
N LEU A 37 15.60 -7.68 9.75
CA LEU A 37 15.40 -6.26 10.03
C LEU A 37 14.11 -5.75 9.37
N MET A 38 13.82 -6.15 8.12
CA MET A 38 12.57 -5.81 7.44
C MET A 38 11.35 -6.37 8.16
N ALA A 39 11.39 -7.65 8.57
CA ALA A 39 10.31 -8.25 9.33
C ALA A 39 10.07 -7.52 10.67
N CYS A 40 11.13 -7.11 11.37
CA CYS A 40 11.00 -6.27 12.57
C CYS A 40 10.34 -4.92 12.27
N LEU A 41 10.66 -4.27 11.13
CA LEU A 41 10.01 -3.01 10.74
C LEU A 41 8.52 -3.18 10.39
N ILE A 42 8.16 -4.29 9.74
CA ILE A 42 6.77 -4.64 9.43
C ILE A 42 5.99 -4.88 10.73
N LEU A 43 6.57 -5.64 11.66
CA LEU A 43 5.97 -5.90 12.97
C LEU A 43 5.82 -4.62 13.80
N ARG A 44 6.79 -3.71 13.71
CA ARG A 44 6.70 -2.37 14.34
C ARG A 44 5.48 -1.62 13.83
N ALA A 45 5.22 -1.64 12.52
CA ALA A 45 4.04 -1.00 11.93
C ALA A 45 2.73 -1.71 12.31
N TYR A 46 2.71 -3.05 12.31
CA TYR A 46 1.57 -3.87 12.73
C TYR A 46 1.17 -3.62 14.19
N LEU A 47 2.14 -3.63 15.10
CA LEU A 47 1.92 -3.46 16.54
C LEU A 47 1.82 -1.98 16.94
N LYS A 48 1.91 -1.05 15.99
CA LYS A 48 1.88 0.41 16.19
C LYS A 48 2.86 0.90 17.26
N THR A 49 4.03 0.29 17.32
CA THR A 49 5.02 0.53 18.38
C THR A 49 6.23 1.32 17.87
N THR A 50 7.11 1.71 18.78
CA THR A 50 8.36 2.42 18.47
C THR A 50 9.49 1.44 18.17
N TYR A 51 10.65 1.93 17.72
CA TYR A 51 11.84 1.09 17.56
C TYR A 51 12.28 0.42 18.87
N ARG A 52 12.14 1.12 20.01
CA ARG A 52 12.42 0.54 21.33
C ARG A 52 11.36 -0.48 21.70
N GLY A 53 10.09 -0.13 21.51
CA GLY A 53 8.99 -1.02 21.87
C GLY A 53 9.01 -2.35 21.11
N ILE A 54 9.41 -2.39 19.83
CA ILE A 54 9.58 -3.68 19.14
C ILE A 54 10.77 -4.50 19.69
N THR A 55 11.87 -3.84 20.04
CA THR A 55 13.01 -4.52 20.70
C THR A 55 12.61 -5.09 22.06
N ASP A 56 11.86 -4.33 22.87
CA ASP A 56 11.38 -4.75 24.19
C ASP A 56 10.38 -5.93 24.07
N LEU A 57 9.46 -5.86 23.10
CA LEU A 57 8.52 -6.95 22.81
C LEU A 57 9.24 -8.23 22.36
N LEU A 58 10.29 -8.10 21.54
CA LEU A 58 11.09 -9.25 21.12
C LEU A 58 11.85 -9.88 22.30
N ALA A 59 12.38 -9.08 23.22
CA ALA A 59 13.05 -9.59 24.41
C ALA A 59 12.11 -10.50 25.24
N GLY A 60 10.84 -10.11 25.39
CA GLY A 60 9.83 -10.87 26.11
C GLY A 60 9.17 -12.02 25.35
N HIS A 61 9.36 -12.14 24.03
CA HIS A 61 8.59 -13.09 23.20
C HIS A 61 9.49 -14.12 22.49
N ALA A 62 9.78 -15.25 23.17
CA ALA A 62 10.66 -16.30 22.65
C ALA A 62 10.20 -16.88 21.29
N GLY A 63 8.91 -17.22 21.14
CA GLY A 63 8.38 -17.76 19.88
C GLY A 63 8.57 -16.84 18.67
N LEU A 64 8.33 -15.53 18.85
CA LEU A 64 8.56 -14.53 17.81
C LEU A 64 10.05 -14.39 17.46
N ARG A 65 10.95 -14.45 18.46
CA ARG A 65 12.39 -14.47 18.20
C ARG A 65 12.82 -15.70 17.41
N THR A 66 12.27 -16.87 17.71
CA THR A 66 12.54 -18.11 16.94
C THR A 66 12.09 -17.97 15.49
N VAL A 67 10.86 -17.47 15.25
CA VAL A 67 10.34 -17.25 13.89
C VAL A 67 11.19 -16.28 13.09
N LEU A 68 11.67 -15.22 13.74
CA LEU A 68 12.56 -14.23 13.12
C LEU A 68 14.02 -14.71 13.04
N GLY A 69 14.40 -15.79 13.70
CA GLY A 69 15.81 -16.22 13.78
C GLY A 69 16.70 -15.23 14.54
N VAL A 70 16.17 -14.57 15.56
CA VAL A 70 16.87 -13.61 16.44
C VAL A 70 16.83 -14.04 17.90
N ALA A 71 16.82 -15.37 18.13
CA ALA A 71 16.76 -15.98 19.46
C ALA A 71 17.95 -15.57 20.33
N ASP A 72 19.17 -15.67 19.79
CA ASP A 72 20.41 -15.44 20.53
C ASP A 72 20.71 -13.95 20.74
N LYS A 73 20.24 -13.10 19.83
CA LYS A 73 20.52 -11.67 19.85
C LYS A 73 19.34 -10.88 19.30
N VAL A 74 18.79 -9.98 20.10
CA VAL A 74 17.73 -9.07 19.63
C VAL A 74 18.36 -7.84 18.96
N PRO A 75 17.85 -7.36 17.81
CA PRO A 75 18.32 -6.12 17.21
C PRO A 75 18.10 -4.93 18.15
N HIS A 76 19.18 -4.19 18.41
CA HIS A 76 19.08 -2.91 19.11
C HIS A 76 18.24 -1.90 18.30
N TYR A 77 17.53 -0.99 18.97
CA TYR A 77 16.61 -0.05 18.31
C TYR A 77 17.31 0.81 17.24
N THR A 78 18.58 1.18 17.44
CA THR A 78 19.37 1.95 16.45
C THR A 78 19.70 1.13 15.21
N THR A 79 19.81 -0.21 15.31
CA THR A 79 19.99 -1.10 14.16
C THR A 79 18.77 -1.05 13.25
N LEU A 80 17.57 -1.12 13.83
CA LEU A 80 16.30 -1.01 13.09
C LEU A 80 16.13 0.38 12.49
N GLN A 81 16.45 1.44 13.25
CA GLN A 81 16.41 2.81 12.77
C GLN A 81 17.34 3.02 11.56
N LYS A 82 18.60 2.56 11.65
CA LYS A 82 19.59 2.66 10.56
C LYS A 82 19.17 1.86 9.34
N PHE A 83 18.60 0.67 9.52
CA PHE A 83 18.05 -0.11 8.41
C PHE A 83 16.87 0.61 7.75
N SER A 84 15.95 1.17 8.54
CA SER A 84 14.85 1.97 8.02
C SER A 84 15.32 3.24 7.31
N ALA A 85 16.47 3.81 7.69
CA ALA A 85 17.00 5.02 7.05
C ALA A 85 17.44 4.81 5.59
N ARG A 86 17.68 3.57 5.17
CA ARG A 86 18.08 3.22 3.80
C ARG A 86 17.03 3.63 2.76
N SER A 87 17.46 4.03 1.56
CA SER A 87 16.58 4.59 0.51
C SER A 87 15.68 3.54 -0.15
N GLN A 88 16.17 2.31 -0.28
CA GLN A 88 15.50 1.21 -0.97
C GLN A 88 14.30 0.62 -0.21
N VAL A 89 14.08 0.98 1.06
CA VAL A 89 13.05 0.33 1.91
C VAL A 89 11.66 0.45 1.29
N VAL A 90 11.28 1.64 0.79
CA VAL A 90 9.97 1.83 0.16
C VAL A 90 9.86 1.03 -1.12
N ALA A 91 10.85 1.09 -2.00
CA ALA A 91 10.86 0.36 -3.26
C ALA A 91 10.75 -1.17 -3.07
N ILE A 92 11.47 -1.71 -2.08
CA ILE A 92 11.36 -3.13 -1.73
C ILE A 92 9.96 -3.47 -1.21
N VAL A 93 9.38 -2.62 -0.37
CA VAL A 93 8.01 -2.83 0.12
C VAL A 93 6.99 -2.77 -1.02
N GLU A 94 7.14 -1.83 -1.97
CA GLU A 94 6.31 -1.74 -3.16
C GLU A 94 6.37 -3.03 -3.99
N GLN A 95 7.57 -3.57 -4.24
CA GLN A 95 7.75 -4.84 -4.96
C GLN A 95 7.09 -6.02 -4.23
N MET A 96 7.30 -6.12 -2.91
CA MET A 96 6.69 -7.15 -2.08
C MET A 96 5.16 -7.09 -2.06
N VAL A 97 4.59 -5.87 -2.07
CA VAL A 97 3.15 -5.62 -2.21
C VAL A 97 2.67 -6.12 -3.57
N GLY A 98 3.32 -5.68 -4.66
CA GLY A 98 2.95 -6.07 -6.01
C GLY A 98 2.96 -7.58 -6.24
N ARG A 99 3.88 -8.31 -5.60
CA ARG A 99 3.94 -9.78 -5.68
C ARG A 99 2.70 -10.47 -5.10
N ILE A 100 2.20 -9.99 -3.97
CA ILE A 100 0.97 -10.55 -3.37
C ILE A 100 -0.23 -10.21 -4.26
N GLY A 101 -0.32 -8.98 -4.76
CA GLY A 101 -1.36 -8.58 -5.70
C GLY A 101 -1.36 -9.42 -6.97
N GLN A 102 -0.18 -9.67 -7.55
CA GLN A 102 -0.02 -10.53 -8.72
C GLN A 102 -0.48 -11.96 -8.45
N ALA A 103 -0.09 -12.55 -7.31
CA ALA A 103 -0.55 -13.88 -6.92
C ALA A 103 -2.08 -13.94 -6.75
N ALA A 104 -2.67 -12.87 -6.23
CA ALA A 104 -4.12 -12.75 -6.10
C ALA A 104 -4.84 -12.62 -7.45
N LEU A 105 -4.26 -11.90 -8.42
CA LEU A 105 -4.78 -11.84 -9.79
C LEU A 105 -4.75 -13.20 -10.46
N ARG A 106 -3.61 -13.91 -10.38
CA ARG A 106 -3.47 -15.28 -10.90
C ARG A 106 -4.52 -16.20 -10.33
N ASN A 107 -4.69 -16.19 -9.00
CA ASN A 107 -5.69 -17.03 -8.33
C ASN A 107 -7.11 -16.70 -8.80
N ARG A 108 -7.46 -15.44 -9.05
CA ARG A 108 -8.77 -15.07 -9.60
C ARG A 108 -8.96 -15.57 -11.03
N ALA A 109 -7.93 -15.45 -11.87
CA ALA A 109 -7.96 -15.91 -13.24
C ALA A 109 -8.14 -17.44 -13.33
N THR A 110 -7.46 -18.22 -12.49
CA THR A 110 -7.57 -19.68 -12.48
C THR A 110 -8.93 -20.19 -12.01
N HIS A 111 -9.62 -19.46 -11.13
CA HIS A 111 -10.93 -19.85 -10.59
C HIS A 111 -12.11 -19.22 -11.36
N GLY A 112 -11.89 -18.82 -12.62
CA GLY A 112 -12.95 -18.36 -13.54
C GLY A 112 -13.60 -17.02 -13.20
N GLY A 113 -13.05 -16.26 -12.25
CA GLY A 113 -13.59 -14.96 -11.86
C GLY A 113 -13.03 -13.81 -12.71
N THR A 114 -13.85 -12.76 -12.94
CA THR A 114 -13.36 -11.49 -13.52
C THR A 114 -12.38 -10.83 -12.55
N ALA A 115 -11.09 -10.97 -12.84
CA ALA A 115 -9.99 -10.27 -12.21
C ALA A 115 -10.13 -8.77 -12.49
N ALA A 116 -10.44 -8.02 -11.45
CA ALA A 116 -10.53 -6.57 -11.54
C ALA A 116 -9.74 -5.93 -10.42
N VAL A 117 -9.39 -4.68 -10.62
CA VAL A 117 -8.72 -3.86 -9.63
C VAL A 117 -9.51 -2.58 -9.35
N ALA A 118 -9.40 -2.06 -8.14
CA ALA A 118 -9.93 -0.75 -7.77
C ALA A 118 -8.79 0.17 -7.34
N MET A 119 -8.80 1.40 -7.86
CA MET A 119 -7.80 2.42 -7.60
C MET A 119 -8.43 3.59 -6.83
N ASP A 120 -7.75 4.02 -5.77
CA ASP A 120 -8.12 5.19 -4.99
C ASP A 120 -6.92 5.68 -4.14
N ALA A 121 -7.08 6.83 -3.51
CA ALA A 121 -6.10 7.42 -2.62
C ALA A 121 -6.67 7.74 -1.24
N THR A 122 -5.81 7.76 -0.23
CA THR A 122 -6.19 8.20 1.11
C THR A 122 -5.09 8.99 1.79
N GLY A 123 -5.46 9.91 2.68
CA GLY A 123 -4.53 10.66 3.51
C GLY A 123 -4.19 9.96 4.83
N LEU A 124 -2.93 9.97 5.21
CA LEU A 124 -2.44 9.69 6.56
C LEU A 124 -1.92 10.99 7.19
N GLU A 125 -2.32 11.23 8.43
CA GLU A 125 -2.00 12.45 9.16
C GLU A 125 -0.53 12.47 9.54
N THR A 126 0.10 13.63 9.46
CA THR A 126 1.55 13.78 9.68
C THR A 126 1.90 14.37 11.05
N SER A 127 0.88 14.74 11.84
CA SER A 127 1.04 15.22 13.20
C SER A 127 0.33 14.31 14.20
N GLY A 128 0.98 14.08 15.34
CA GLY A 128 0.36 13.43 16.50
C GLY A 128 -0.55 14.35 17.31
N ALA A 129 -0.72 15.61 16.90
CA ALA A 129 -1.64 16.53 17.56
C ALA A 129 -3.07 16.01 17.39
N SER A 130 -3.79 15.84 18.50
CA SER A 130 -5.15 15.32 18.48
C SER A 130 -6.09 16.27 17.72
N ALA A 131 -7.11 15.72 17.08
CA ALA A 131 -8.15 16.52 16.43
C ALA A 131 -8.77 17.55 17.40
N HIS A 132 -8.94 17.17 18.67
CA HIS A 132 -9.40 18.04 19.75
C HIS A 132 -8.46 19.23 20.01
N PHE A 133 -7.15 19.01 20.06
CA PHE A 133 -6.18 20.10 20.25
C PHE A 133 -6.19 21.07 19.06
N LEU A 134 -6.26 20.53 17.83
CA LEU A 134 -6.25 21.34 16.62
C LEU A 134 -7.53 22.17 16.46
N SER A 135 -8.70 21.59 16.75
CA SER A 135 -9.97 22.31 16.72
C SER A 135 -9.98 23.45 17.75
N ARG A 136 -9.52 23.20 18.98
CA ARG A 136 -9.41 24.22 20.04
C ARG A 136 -8.42 25.33 19.69
N ALA A 137 -7.34 25.00 18.98
CA ALA A 137 -6.35 25.98 18.53
C ALA A 137 -6.80 26.77 17.27
N GLY A 138 -7.98 26.50 16.72
CA GLY A 138 -8.45 27.11 15.46
C GLY A 138 -7.60 26.72 14.25
N ARG A 139 -6.83 25.62 14.33
CA ARG A 139 -5.91 25.19 13.28
C ARG A 139 -6.55 24.12 12.42
N THR A 140 -6.59 24.35 11.11
CA THR A 140 -6.98 23.33 10.13
C THR A 140 -5.75 22.59 9.60
N ARG A 141 -5.90 21.31 9.28
CA ARG A 141 -4.80 20.50 8.74
C ARG A 141 -4.72 20.71 7.22
N HIS A 142 -3.62 21.31 6.78
CA HIS A 142 -3.41 21.62 5.36
C HIS A 142 -2.48 20.63 4.63
N LYS A 143 -1.85 19.69 5.34
CA LYS A 143 -0.87 18.76 4.76
C LYS A 143 -1.04 17.36 5.35
N TRP A 144 -0.93 16.35 4.49
CA TRP A 144 -0.97 14.94 4.86
C TRP A 144 -0.09 14.13 3.91
N LEU A 145 0.27 12.92 4.31
CA LEU A 145 0.89 11.97 3.41
C LEU A 145 -0.21 11.28 2.62
N LYS A 146 -0.13 11.28 1.31
CA LYS A 146 -1.08 10.64 0.41
C LYS A 146 -0.57 9.24 0.05
N VAL A 147 -1.41 8.24 0.30
CA VAL A 147 -1.18 6.84 -0.06
C VAL A 147 -2.20 6.45 -1.12
N SER A 148 -1.71 6.19 -2.33
CA SER A 148 -2.52 5.81 -3.48
C SER A 148 -2.27 4.35 -3.80
N LEU A 149 -3.35 3.56 -3.90
CA LEU A 149 -3.27 2.11 -4.07
C LEU A 149 -4.15 1.66 -5.24
N THR A 150 -3.69 0.63 -5.91
CA THR A 150 -4.53 -0.24 -6.73
C THR A 150 -4.68 -1.56 -6.00
N VAL A 151 -5.89 -2.02 -5.73
CA VAL A 151 -6.16 -3.28 -5.01
C VAL A 151 -6.92 -4.26 -5.87
N VAL A 152 -6.61 -5.54 -5.75
CA VAL A 152 -7.33 -6.63 -6.43
C VAL A 152 -8.70 -6.79 -5.79
N CYS A 153 -9.76 -6.62 -6.59
CA CYS A 153 -11.13 -6.72 -6.12
C CYS A 153 -11.43 -8.14 -5.63
N GLY A 154 -12.12 -8.23 -4.50
CA GLY A 154 -12.53 -9.46 -3.83
C GLY A 154 -11.50 -10.03 -2.85
N SER A 155 -10.20 -10.09 -3.20
CA SER A 155 -9.15 -10.48 -2.23
C SER A 155 -8.67 -9.30 -1.39
N LEU A 156 -8.83 -8.07 -1.89
CA LEU A 156 -8.40 -6.83 -1.26
C LEU A 156 -6.89 -6.78 -1.00
N PHE A 157 -6.09 -7.47 -1.82
CA PHE A 157 -4.64 -7.34 -1.78
C PHE A 157 -4.17 -6.21 -2.71
N PRO A 158 -3.29 -5.31 -2.25
CA PRO A 158 -2.73 -4.26 -3.09
C PRO A 158 -1.83 -4.87 -4.18
N LEU A 159 -1.90 -4.26 -5.36
CA LEU A 159 -1.13 -4.57 -6.56
C LEU A 159 -0.09 -3.48 -6.87
N GLY A 160 -0.49 -2.22 -6.70
CA GLY A 160 0.39 -1.07 -6.88
C GLY A 160 0.25 -0.10 -5.73
N MET A 161 1.31 0.64 -5.45
CA MET A 161 1.37 1.62 -4.38
C MET A 161 2.21 2.83 -4.79
N VAL A 162 1.71 4.01 -4.44
CA VAL A 162 2.45 5.27 -4.48
C VAL A 162 2.23 5.99 -3.16
N VAL A 163 3.32 6.45 -2.56
CA VAL A 163 3.29 7.22 -1.32
C VAL A 163 4.00 8.54 -1.56
N ASP A 164 3.27 9.65 -1.44
CA ASP A 164 3.86 10.98 -1.60
C ASP A 164 3.19 12.03 -0.71
N TRP A 165 3.71 13.24 -0.75
CA TRP A 165 3.14 14.37 -0.03
C TRP A 165 1.84 14.87 -0.66
N GLY A 166 0.88 15.25 0.18
CA GLY A 166 -0.38 15.88 -0.21
C GLY A 166 -0.63 17.18 0.58
N PRO A 167 -1.69 17.93 0.24
CA PRO A 167 -2.70 17.65 -0.79
C PRO A 167 -2.19 17.75 -2.22
N SER A 168 -2.73 16.91 -3.10
CA SER A 168 -2.59 17.01 -4.55
C SER A 168 -3.79 16.33 -5.21
N ASN A 169 -4.09 16.69 -6.47
CA ASN A 169 -5.13 16.03 -7.25
C ASN A 169 -4.80 14.54 -7.44
N ASP A 170 -5.80 13.66 -7.38
CA ASP A 170 -5.62 12.21 -7.55
C ASP A 170 -4.95 11.83 -8.87
N LYS A 171 -5.23 12.60 -9.92
CA LYS A 171 -4.62 12.43 -11.25
C LYS A 171 -3.10 12.60 -11.26
N CYS A 172 -2.53 13.38 -10.33
CA CYS A 172 -1.08 13.62 -10.28
C CYS A 172 -0.28 12.34 -10.03
N GLN A 173 -0.84 11.39 -9.27
CA GLN A 173 -0.19 10.12 -8.94
C GLN A 173 -0.70 8.95 -9.79
N ALA A 174 -1.74 9.16 -10.60
CA ALA A 174 -2.37 8.10 -11.37
C ALA A 174 -1.40 7.46 -12.36
N ALA A 175 -0.56 8.24 -13.05
CA ALA A 175 0.40 7.71 -14.02
C ALA A 175 1.41 6.75 -13.37
N ASP A 176 2.03 7.14 -12.25
CA ASP A 176 3.00 6.30 -11.53
C ASP A 176 2.32 5.06 -10.93
N LEU A 177 1.14 5.23 -10.33
CA LEU A 177 0.40 4.13 -9.73
C LEU A 177 -0.04 3.09 -10.77
N LEU A 178 -0.54 3.54 -11.91
CA LEU A 178 -0.95 2.68 -13.01
C LEU A 178 0.26 1.95 -13.61
N ALA A 179 1.38 2.65 -13.84
CA ALA A 179 2.62 2.04 -14.34
C ALA A 179 3.14 0.95 -13.39
N LYS A 180 3.25 1.24 -12.09
CA LYS A 180 3.64 0.27 -11.06
C LYS A 180 2.69 -0.93 -11.01
N SER A 181 1.38 -0.69 -11.12
CA SER A 181 0.36 -1.75 -11.11
C SER A 181 0.46 -2.65 -12.34
N ALA A 182 0.72 -2.08 -13.52
CA ALA A 182 0.89 -2.85 -14.75
C ALA A 182 2.15 -3.71 -14.72
N VAL A 183 3.27 -3.14 -14.25
CA VAL A 183 4.53 -3.89 -14.05
C VAL A 183 4.33 -5.03 -13.06
N ALA A 184 3.66 -4.78 -11.93
CA ALA A 184 3.39 -5.80 -10.92
C ALA A 184 2.46 -6.91 -11.43
N ALA A 185 1.42 -6.56 -12.20
CA ALA A 185 0.53 -7.55 -12.80
C ALA A 185 1.29 -8.47 -13.76
N GLY A 186 2.18 -7.91 -14.58
CA GLY A 186 2.89 -8.66 -15.61
C GLY A 186 1.89 -9.36 -16.55
N ARG A 187 1.98 -10.69 -16.65
CA ARG A 187 1.06 -11.50 -17.47
C ARG A 187 -0.33 -11.68 -16.85
N GLU A 188 -0.48 -11.46 -15.54
CA GLU A 188 -1.73 -11.65 -14.80
C GLU A 188 -2.65 -10.43 -14.89
N ARG A 189 -2.82 -9.88 -16.10
CA ARG A 189 -3.50 -8.60 -16.31
C ARG A 189 -4.98 -8.67 -15.89
N PRO A 190 -5.50 -7.71 -15.10
CA PRO A 190 -6.94 -7.64 -14.82
C PRO A 190 -7.74 -7.28 -16.07
N GLN A 191 -9.01 -7.68 -16.15
CA GLN A 191 -9.89 -7.23 -17.23
C GLN A 191 -10.38 -5.79 -17.02
N GLN A 192 -10.58 -5.39 -15.76
CA GLN A 192 -11.23 -4.12 -15.39
C GLN A 192 -10.47 -3.36 -14.32
N LEU A 193 -10.50 -2.03 -14.42
CA LEU A 193 -10.05 -1.09 -13.41
C LEU A 193 -11.18 -0.13 -13.04
N TYR A 194 -11.53 -0.08 -11.76
CA TYR A 194 -12.49 0.85 -11.20
C TYR A 194 -11.78 2.01 -10.52
N ALA A 195 -12.19 3.24 -10.76
CA ALA A 195 -11.72 4.41 -10.01
C ALA A 195 -12.85 5.42 -9.81
N ASP A 196 -12.66 6.34 -8.87
CA ASP A 196 -13.66 7.36 -8.56
C ASP A 196 -13.66 8.51 -9.59
N ALA A 197 -14.65 9.40 -9.46
CA ALA A 197 -14.77 10.55 -10.35
C ALA A 197 -13.60 11.54 -10.24
N GLY A 198 -12.82 11.51 -9.15
CA GLY A 198 -11.57 12.26 -9.00
C GLY A 198 -10.53 11.88 -10.05
N TYR A 199 -10.55 10.64 -10.53
CA TYR A 199 -9.71 10.13 -11.63
C TYR A 199 -10.31 10.31 -13.03
N ASP A 200 -11.42 11.02 -13.19
CA ASP A 200 -12.04 11.24 -14.50
C ASP A 200 -11.16 12.08 -15.44
N ALA A 201 -10.46 11.41 -16.36
CA ALA A 201 -9.69 12.02 -17.44
C ALA A 201 -9.52 11.05 -18.61
N ASP A 202 -9.62 11.57 -19.84
CA ASP A 202 -9.53 10.72 -21.04
C ASP A 202 -8.15 10.07 -21.20
N TRP A 203 -7.09 10.75 -20.78
CA TRP A 203 -5.74 10.19 -20.81
C TRP A 203 -5.59 8.98 -19.87
N ILE A 204 -6.28 8.95 -18.72
CA ILE A 204 -6.30 7.80 -17.81
C ILE A 204 -7.00 6.63 -18.49
N HIS A 205 -8.15 6.89 -19.14
CA HIS A 205 -8.82 5.86 -19.92
C HIS A 205 -7.96 5.31 -21.05
N ARG A 206 -7.31 6.19 -21.83
CA ARG A 206 -6.40 5.82 -22.91
C ARG A 206 -5.22 4.99 -22.38
N TRP A 207 -4.59 5.42 -21.29
CA TRP A 207 -3.48 4.68 -20.68
C TRP A 207 -3.92 3.28 -20.26
N CYS A 208 -5.08 3.16 -19.60
CA CYS A 208 -5.61 1.86 -19.19
C CYS A 208 -5.95 0.99 -20.41
N ARG A 209 -6.70 1.50 -21.39
CA ARG A 209 -7.26 0.70 -22.50
C ARG A 209 -6.27 0.39 -23.60
N VAL A 210 -5.37 1.33 -23.91
CA VAL A 210 -4.38 1.18 -24.99
C VAL A 210 -3.03 0.74 -24.44
N GLY A 211 -2.56 1.39 -23.36
CA GLY A 211 -1.24 1.09 -22.78
C GLY A 211 -1.22 -0.20 -21.98
N TRP A 212 -2.19 -0.39 -21.09
CA TRP A 212 -2.29 -1.59 -20.26
C TRP A 212 -3.20 -2.67 -20.87
N GLY A 213 -4.20 -2.26 -21.66
CA GLY A 213 -5.26 -3.11 -22.20
C GLY A 213 -6.28 -3.58 -21.16
N VAL A 214 -6.54 -2.73 -20.16
CA VAL A 214 -7.53 -2.91 -19.10
C VAL A 214 -8.70 -1.96 -19.36
N GLU A 215 -9.92 -2.46 -19.20
CA GLU A 215 -11.11 -1.63 -19.26
C GLU A 215 -11.20 -0.72 -18.03
N SER A 216 -11.02 0.58 -18.21
CA SER A 216 -11.22 1.58 -17.17
C SER A 216 -12.70 1.98 -17.06
N LEU A 217 -13.22 1.94 -15.83
CA LEU A 217 -14.58 2.26 -15.45
C LEU A 217 -14.54 3.39 -14.41
N ILE A 218 -14.79 4.61 -14.87
CA ILE A 218 -14.64 5.84 -14.10
C ILE A 218 -15.84 6.73 -14.38
N ARG A 219 -16.57 7.16 -13.34
CA ARG A 219 -17.72 8.04 -13.53
C ARG A 219 -17.25 9.42 -14.03
N PRO A 220 -17.81 9.95 -15.13
CA PRO A 220 -17.51 11.30 -15.57
C PRO A 220 -17.91 12.33 -14.50
N ALA A 221 -17.00 13.25 -14.18
CA ALA A 221 -17.15 14.27 -13.15
C ALA A 221 -17.48 15.66 -13.72
N ARG A 222 -16.81 16.04 -14.81
CA ARG A 222 -16.94 17.38 -15.42
C ARG A 222 -17.45 17.30 -16.84
N GLN A 223 -18.52 18.03 -17.14
CA GLN A 223 -19.04 18.23 -18.48
C GLN A 223 -18.65 19.63 -18.98
N ARG A 224 -18.67 19.83 -20.29
CA ARG A 224 -18.61 21.17 -20.89
C ARG A 224 -19.92 21.92 -20.65
N ALA A 225 -19.92 23.23 -20.91
CA ALA A 225 -21.11 24.07 -20.74
C ALA A 225 -22.31 23.59 -21.60
N ASP A 226 -22.03 22.98 -22.75
CA ASP A 226 -23.01 22.37 -23.66
C ASP A 226 -23.47 20.95 -23.22
N GLY A 227 -23.03 20.48 -22.05
CA GLY A 227 -23.35 19.14 -21.53
C GLY A 227 -22.51 18.00 -22.14
N THR A 228 -21.66 18.29 -23.12
CA THR A 228 -20.85 17.25 -23.77
C THR A 228 -19.66 16.82 -22.92
N LEU A 229 -19.30 15.55 -23.04
CA LEU A 229 -18.09 14.98 -22.44
C LEU A 229 -16.98 14.95 -23.48
N GLY A 230 -15.94 15.77 -23.29
CA GLY A 230 -14.75 15.71 -24.12
C GLY A 230 -13.95 14.42 -23.89
N GLY A 231 -13.24 13.95 -24.92
CA GLY A 231 -12.42 12.73 -24.88
C GLY A 231 -13.05 11.56 -25.63
N THR A 232 -12.25 10.54 -25.92
CA THR A 232 -12.68 9.36 -26.68
C THR A 232 -13.52 8.40 -25.83
N TYR A 233 -13.18 8.22 -24.55
CA TYR A 233 -13.73 7.13 -23.73
C TYR A 233 -14.77 7.60 -22.70
N ARG A 234 -14.76 8.89 -22.34
CA ARG A 234 -15.58 9.42 -21.24
C ARG A 234 -17.07 9.34 -21.50
N ALA A 235 -17.52 9.58 -22.74
CA ALA A 235 -18.93 9.50 -23.12
C ALA A 235 -19.53 8.09 -22.98
N ALA A 236 -18.71 7.03 -23.11
CA ALA A 236 -19.15 5.66 -22.95
C ALA A 236 -19.39 5.26 -21.48
N MET A 237 -18.93 6.04 -20.51
CA MET A 237 -19.07 5.77 -19.07
C MET A 237 -20.44 6.21 -18.53
N THR A 238 -21.51 5.77 -19.20
CA THR A 238 -22.89 6.05 -18.77
C THR A 238 -23.21 5.34 -17.46
N THR A 239 -24.21 5.83 -16.73
CA THR A 239 -24.66 5.20 -15.47
C THR A 239 -25.03 3.74 -15.68
N ASP A 240 -25.72 3.41 -16.78
CA ASP A 240 -26.11 2.04 -17.10
C ASP A 240 -24.92 1.16 -17.46
N HIS A 241 -23.97 1.68 -18.25
CA HIS A 241 -22.74 0.95 -18.55
C HIS A 241 -21.96 0.65 -17.26
N LEU A 242 -21.76 1.65 -16.39
CA LEU A 242 -21.08 1.47 -15.11
C LEU A 242 -21.81 0.44 -14.22
N ARG A 243 -23.14 0.48 -14.16
CA ARG A 243 -23.95 -0.48 -13.41
C ARG A 243 -23.77 -1.90 -13.96
N GLN A 244 -23.93 -2.09 -15.26
CA GLN A 244 -23.79 -3.38 -15.94
C GLN A 244 -22.38 -3.96 -15.78
N ARG A 245 -21.35 -3.10 -15.73
CA ARG A 245 -19.95 -3.50 -15.51
C ARG A 245 -19.55 -3.60 -14.03
N GLY A 246 -20.51 -3.50 -13.10
CA GLY A 246 -20.29 -3.74 -11.69
C GLY A 246 -19.48 -2.66 -10.97
N TYR A 247 -19.70 -1.37 -11.29
CA TYR A 247 -18.95 -0.23 -10.74
C TYR A 247 -18.91 -0.16 -9.20
N GLY A 248 -19.85 -0.80 -8.49
CA GLY A 248 -19.81 -0.95 -7.03
C GLY A 248 -18.54 -1.64 -6.50
N ARG A 249 -17.84 -2.43 -7.33
CA ARG A 249 -16.53 -3.02 -6.97
C ARG A 249 -15.47 -1.97 -6.67
N ARG A 250 -15.66 -0.71 -7.07
CA ARG A 250 -14.83 0.43 -6.66
C ARG A 250 -14.67 0.53 -5.14
N TRP A 251 -15.69 0.23 -4.34
CA TRP A 251 -15.62 0.33 -2.86
C TRP A 251 -14.63 -0.65 -2.19
N HIS A 252 -14.06 -1.60 -2.94
CA HIS A 252 -13.07 -2.54 -2.43
C HIS A 252 -11.79 -1.82 -1.95
N VAL A 253 -11.32 -0.81 -2.67
CA VAL A 253 -10.15 -0.02 -2.25
C VAL A 253 -10.44 0.85 -1.02
N GLU A 254 -11.64 1.42 -0.94
CA GLU A 254 -12.10 2.15 0.26
C GLU A 254 -12.17 1.22 1.48
N SER A 255 -12.66 -0.01 1.29
CA SER A 255 -12.69 -1.04 2.34
C SER A 255 -11.27 -1.42 2.80
N PHE A 256 -10.32 -1.49 1.88
CA PHE A 256 -8.91 -1.68 2.23
C PHE A 256 -8.38 -0.52 3.07
N PHE A 257 -8.59 0.72 2.64
CA PHE A 257 -8.13 1.89 3.39
C PHE A 257 -8.77 2.01 4.77
N SER A 258 -10.07 1.70 4.90
CA SER A 258 -10.76 1.70 6.19
C SER A 258 -10.11 0.72 7.16
N GLY A 259 -9.88 -0.53 6.72
CA GLY A 259 -9.23 -1.54 7.56
C GLY A 259 -7.77 -1.21 7.87
N LEU A 260 -7.01 -0.69 6.90
CA LEU A 260 -5.64 -0.22 7.10
C LEU A 260 -5.57 0.80 8.24
N LYS A 261 -6.42 1.84 8.19
CA LYS A 261 -6.45 2.92 9.18
C LYS A 261 -6.94 2.45 10.54
N ARG A 262 -7.94 1.57 10.59
CA ARG A 262 -8.41 0.98 11.86
C ARG A 262 -7.32 0.14 12.53
N MET A 263 -6.57 -0.64 11.74
CA MET A 263 -5.55 -1.53 12.29
C MET A 263 -4.26 -0.79 12.66
N THR A 264 -3.76 0.09 11.79
CA THR A 264 -2.45 0.74 11.94
C THR A 264 -2.51 2.20 12.44
N GLY A 265 -3.70 2.78 12.54
CA GLY A 265 -3.91 4.19 12.87
C GLY A 265 -3.92 5.11 11.65
N ALA A 266 -4.64 6.23 11.76
CA ALA A 266 -4.71 7.26 10.70
C ALA A 266 -3.55 8.27 10.74
N ALA A 267 -2.89 8.43 11.89
CA ALA A 267 -1.75 9.34 12.07
C ALA A 267 -0.41 8.60 12.10
N LEU A 268 0.60 9.17 11.44
CA LEU A 268 1.97 8.70 11.41
C LEU A 268 2.73 9.17 12.66
N GLN A 269 3.65 8.34 13.15
CA GLN A 269 4.50 8.67 14.30
C GLN A 269 5.80 9.34 13.89
N ALA A 270 6.31 9.05 12.68
CA ALA A 270 7.51 9.66 12.14
C ALA A 270 7.33 11.17 11.91
N ARG A 271 8.40 11.93 12.16
CA ARG A 271 8.41 13.41 12.01
C ARG A 271 9.03 13.90 10.71
N GLN A 272 9.98 13.15 10.16
CA GLN A 272 10.63 13.49 8.89
C GLN A 272 9.84 12.89 7.73
N VAL A 273 9.71 13.63 6.63
CA VAL A 273 8.93 13.24 5.45
C VAL A 273 9.34 11.87 4.91
N GLU A 274 10.64 11.62 4.76
CA GLU A 274 11.14 10.33 4.27
C GLU A 274 10.82 9.18 5.22
N ALA A 275 10.88 9.41 6.53
CA ALA A 275 10.50 8.42 7.53
C ALA A 275 8.97 8.18 7.54
N GLN A 276 8.17 9.22 7.28
CA GLN A 276 6.71 9.14 7.13
C GLN A 276 6.34 8.29 5.91
N LYS A 277 6.99 8.50 4.76
CA LYS A 277 6.81 7.68 3.55
C LYS A 277 7.08 6.20 3.83
N LYS A 278 8.18 5.90 4.53
CA LYS A 278 8.54 4.54 4.93
C LYS A 278 7.56 3.93 5.92
N GLU A 279 7.12 4.68 6.91
CA GLU A 279 6.12 4.23 7.87
C GLU A 279 4.80 3.88 7.17
N ALA A 280 4.32 4.73 6.25
CA ALA A 280 3.11 4.48 5.50
C ALA A 280 3.22 3.23 4.61
N ALA A 281 4.33 3.07 3.88
CA ALA A 281 4.60 1.86 3.09
C ALA A 281 4.59 0.60 3.97
N LEU A 282 5.27 0.64 5.12
CA LEU A 282 5.30 -0.47 6.08
C LEU A 282 3.91 -0.78 6.67
N ARG A 283 3.06 0.22 6.90
CA ARG A 283 1.67 0.01 7.35
C ARG A 283 0.83 -0.70 6.29
N VAL A 284 0.93 -0.28 5.03
CA VAL A 284 0.26 -0.98 3.91
C VAL A 284 0.71 -2.44 3.87
N ARG A 285 2.02 -2.67 4.02
CA ARG A 285 2.58 -4.02 4.04
C ARG A 285 2.10 -4.86 5.22
N ALA A 286 2.14 -4.28 6.43
CA ALA A 286 1.68 -4.94 7.64
C ALA A 286 0.20 -5.37 7.53
N TYR A 287 -0.65 -4.47 7.01
CA TYR A 287 -2.07 -4.81 6.80
C TYR A 287 -2.29 -5.85 5.71
N THR A 288 -1.49 -5.80 4.65
CA THR A 288 -1.52 -6.81 3.59
C THR A 288 -1.20 -8.21 4.13
N LEU A 289 -0.26 -8.34 5.07
CA LEU A 289 0.12 -9.63 5.66
C LEU A 289 -0.80 -10.09 6.79
N TYR A 290 -1.50 -9.15 7.43
CA TYR A 290 -2.46 -9.46 8.48
C TYR A 290 -3.76 -10.09 7.92
N ARG A 291 -4.20 -9.59 6.76
CA ARG A 291 -5.41 -10.03 6.06
C ARG A 291 -5.21 -11.43 5.47
#